data_AF-A0A955H6K3-F1
#
_entry.id   AF-A0A955H6K3-F1
#
_cell.length_a   1.000
_cell.length_b   1.000
_cell.length_c   1.000
_cell.angle_alpha   90.00
_cell.angle_beta   90.00
_cell.angle_gamma   90.00
#
_symmetry.space_group_name_H-M   'P 1'
#
loop_
_entity.id
_entity.type
_entity.pdbx_description
1 polymer ?
#
loop_
_entity_poly.entity_id
_entity_poly.type
_entity_poly.pdbx_seq_one_letter_code
_entity_poly.pdbx_strand_id
1 'polypeptide(L)'
;MKKGILLLLVGFCLGIIALWLASYYNVKIVEETIRDNVHLETTVVDVFKFTLEEEVRKKTGEPEAGFKPEDYLAVFPGLSSSDFNGVIGNSGTYVLENGKLVFNLKETGLRPTTYGGIGRTGMKTLLNNIAERSKIDLTANGTLTDVMRVLTTE
;
A
#
# COMPACT_ATOMS: atom_id res chain seq x y z
N MET A 1 -37.76 -54.24 -0.53
CA MET A 1 -37.08 -53.29 -1.46
C MET A 1 -37.16 -51.81 -1.07
N LYS A 2 -38.20 -51.31 -0.38
CA LYS A 2 -38.33 -49.85 -0.11
C LYS A 2 -37.33 -49.23 0.88
N LYS A 3 -36.74 -50.02 1.80
CA LYS A 3 -35.81 -49.51 2.84
C LYS A 3 -34.41 -49.14 2.31
N GLY A 4 -33.95 -49.78 1.23
CA GLY A 4 -32.61 -49.52 0.65
C GLY A 4 -32.51 -48.19 -0.10
N ILE A 5 -33.59 -47.76 -0.75
CA ILE A 5 -33.64 -46.49 -1.51
C ILE A 5 -33.63 -45.28 -0.57
N LEU A 6 -34.26 -45.40 0.61
CA LEU A 6 -34.30 -44.32 1.60
C LEU A 6 -32.92 -44.01 2.20
N LEU A 7 -32.10 -45.04 2.45
CA LEU A 7 -30.74 -44.87 2.97
C LEU A 7 -29.80 -44.20 1.96
N LEU A 8 -29.93 -44.50 0.68
CA LEU A 8 -29.15 -43.87 -0.39
C LEU A 8 -29.47 -42.37 -0.53
N LEU A 9 -30.75 -42.01 -0.45
CA LEU A 9 -31.18 -40.60 -0.51
C LEU A 9 -30.70 -39.78 0.68
N VAL A 10 -30.76 -40.35 1.90
CA VAL A 10 -30.25 -39.66 3.10
C VAL A 10 -28.74 -39.48 3.03
N GLY A 11 -27.98 -40.50 2.60
CA GLY A 11 -26.54 -40.39 2.41
C GLY A 11 -26.15 -39.35 1.37
N PHE A 12 -26.88 -39.27 0.26
CA PHE A 12 -26.64 -38.27 -0.79
C PHE A 12 -26.93 -36.84 -0.31
N CYS A 13 -28.04 -36.63 0.41
CA CYS A 13 -28.35 -35.32 1.00
C CYS A 13 -27.28 -34.87 2.02
N LEU A 14 -26.82 -35.78 2.89
CA LEU A 14 -25.75 -35.47 3.85
C LEU A 14 -24.43 -35.15 3.15
N GLY A 15 -24.10 -35.85 2.05
CA GLY A 15 -22.93 -35.57 1.23
C GLY A 15 -22.98 -34.18 0.57
N ILE A 16 -24.13 -33.80 0.00
CA ILE A 16 -24.32 -32.46 -0.59
C ILE A 16 -24.23 -31.37 0.48
N ILE A 17 -24.85 -31.57 1.64
CA ILE A 17 -24.79 -30.61 2.75
C ILE A 17 -23.35 -30.44 3.25
N ALA A 18 -22.60 -31.53 3.40
CA ALA A 18 -21.20 -31.46 3.79
C ALA A 18 -20.34 -30.73 2.75
N LEU A 19 -20.56 -30.97 1.46
CA LEU A 19 -19.84 -30.30 0.37
C LEU A 19 -20.15 -28.79 0.34
N TRP A 20 -21.42 -28.44 0.53
CA TRP A 20 -21.88 -27.05 0.56
C TRP A 20 -21.32 -26.30 1.77
N LEU A 21 -21.32 -26.93 2.96
CA LEU A 21 -20.68 -26.39 4.16
C LEU A 21 -19.17 -26.19 3.95
N ALA A 22 -18.46 -27.18 3.42
CA ALA A 22 -17.02 -27.05 3.16
C ALA A 22 -16.71 -25.90 2.19
N SER A 23 -17.53 -25.73 1.14
CA SER A 23 -17.43 -24.60 0.23
C SER A 23 -17.69 -23.25 0.94
N TYR A 24 -18.72 -23.19 1.77
CA TYR A 24 -19.08 -21.97 2.51
C TYR A 24 -17.98 -21.55 3.51
N TYR A 25 -17.42 -22.51 4.26
CA TYR A 25 -16.33 -22.24 5.19
C TYR A 25 -15.06 -21.76 4.50
N ASN A 26 -14.67 -22.35 3.36
CA ASN A 26 -13.49 -21.92 2.61
C ASN A 26 -13.62 -20.46 2.10
N VAL A 27 -14.79 -20.07 1.61
CA VAL A 27 -15.03 -18.69 1.14
C VAL A 27 -14.89 -17.69 2.29
N LYS A 28 -15.44 -18.00 3.47
CA LYS A 28 -15.38 -17.12 4.64
C LYS A 28 -13.94 -16.90 5.14
N ILE A 29 -13.12 -17.95 5.19
CA ILE A 29 -11.72 -17.86 5.61
C ILE A 29 -10.91 -16.96 4.66
N VAL A 30 -11.15 -17.08 3.34
CA VAL A 30 -10.47 -16.24 2.35
C VAL A 30 -10.88 -14.77 2.48
N GLU A 31 -12.17 -14.47 2.67
CA GLU A 31 -12.64 -13.09 2.87
C GLU A 31 -12.06 -12.44 4.14
N GLU A 32 -11.99 -13.19 5.24
CA GLU A 32 -11.43 -12.71 6.51
C GLU A 32 -9.92 -12.46 6.38
N THR A 33 -9.20 -13.38 5.74
CA THR A 33 -7.75 -13.23 5.46
C THR A 33 -7.46 -12.03 4.56
N ILE A 34 -8.28 -11.81 3.51
CA ILE A 34 -8.13 -10.64 2.63
C ILE A 34 -8.39 -9.34 3.40
N ARG A 35 -9.43 -9.32 4.23
CA ARG A 35 -9.79 -8.13 5.02
C ARG A 35 -8.69 -7.75 6.00
N ASP A 36 -8.15 -8.72 6.73
CA ASP A 36 -7.08 -8.48 7.71
C ASP A 36 -5.80 -8.00 7.04
N ASN A 37 -5.43 -8.59 5.89
CA ASN A 37 -4.26 -8.14 5.12
C ASN A 37 -4.45 -6.73 4.56
N VAL A 38 -5.63 -6.40 4.02
CA VAL A 38 -5.93 -5.04 3.52
C VAL A 38 -5.91 -4.01 4.65
N HIS A 39 -6.38 -4.38 5.85
CA HIS A 39 -6.33 -3.51 7.02
C HIS A 39 -4.90 -3.30 7.53
N LEU A 40 -4.10 -4.36 7.62
CA LEU A 40 -2.70 -4.29 8.02
C LEU A 40 -1.88 -3.44 7.04
N GLU A 41 -2.00 -3.68 5.73
CA GLU A 41 -1.37 -2.85 4.71
C GLU A 41 -1.79 -1.38 4.85
N THR A 42 -3.06 -1.16 5.19
CA THR A 42 -3.60 0.18 5.35
C THR A 42 -2.93 0.91 6.51
N THR A 43 -2.81 0.25 7.66
CA THR A 43 -2.16 0.80 8.85
C THR A 43 -0.67 1.05 8.62
N VAL A 44 0.04 0.17 7.93
CA VAL A 44 1.50 0.34 7.69
C VAL A 44 1.77 1.57 6.84
N VAL A 45 1.01 1.78 5.76
CA VAL A 45 1.17 2.98 4.90
C VAL A 45 0.87 4.26 5.69
N ASP A 46 -0.14 4.25 6.57
CA ASP A 46 -0.51 5.42 7.36
C ASP A 46 0.55 5.75 8.42
N VAL A 47 1.12 4.72 9.08
CA VAL A 47 2.25 4.91 10.01
C VAL A 47 3.47 5.44 9.27
N PHE A 48 3.79 4.89 8.10
CA PHE A 48 4.90 5.38 7.27
C PHE A 48 4.70 6.84 6.87
N LYS A 49 3.52 7.19 6.35
CA LYS A 49 3.13 8.56 5.99
C LYS A 49 3.33 9.50 7.17
N PHE A 50 2.71 9.18 8.31
CA PHE A 50 2.77 10.01 9.52
C PHE A 50 4.21 10.21 9.99
N THR A 51 5.00 9.14 10.00
CA THR A 51 6.40 9.20 10.43
C THR A 51 7.23 10.11 9.52
N LEU A 52 7.10 9.98 8.20
CA LEU A 52 7.83 10.83 7.25
C LEU A 52 7.41 12.30 7.36
N GLU A 53 6.11 12.58 7.32
CA GLU A 53 5.57 13.93 7.36
C GLU A 53 5.93 14.65 8.66
N GLU A 54 5.90 13.94 9.80
CA GLU A 54 6.25 14.50 11.09
C GLU A 54 7.74 14.87 11.17
N GLU A 55 8.64 14.05 10.62
CA GLU A 55 10.07 14.38 10.56
C GLU A 55 10.35 15.55 9.62
N VAL A 56 9.65 15.63 8.47
CA VAL A 56 9.71 16.82 7.61
C VAL A 56 9.25 18.05 8.38
N ARG A 57 8.09 17.99 9.02
CA ARG A 57 7.53 19.09 9.81
C ARG A 57 8.50 19.58 10.88
N LYS A 58 9.16 18.68 11.60
CA LYS A 58 10.15 19.02 12.64
C LYS A 58 11.37 19.75 12.08
N LYS A 59 11.84 19.38 10.88
CA LYS A 59 13.10 19.93 10.32
C LYS A 59 12.88 21.16 9.45
N THR A 60 11.79 21.21 8.70
CA THR A 60 11.55 22.25 7.68
C THR A 60 10.26 23.05 7.89
N GLY A 61 9.44 22.69 8.88
CA GLY A 61 8.10 23.26 9.08
C GLY A 61 7.03 22.58 8.23
N GLU A 62 5.77 23.02 8.38
CA GLU A 62 4.62 22.48 7.63
C GLU A 62 4.59 23.02 6.19
N PRO A 63 4.62 22.16 5.16
CA PRO A 63 4.51 22.62 3.78
C PRO A 63 3.09 23.15 3.46
N GLU A 64 2.98 24.41 3.05
CA GLU A 64 1.69 25.07 2.76
C GLU A 64 0.89 24.41 1.61
N ALA A 65 1.58 23.74 0.69
CA ALA A 65 1.01 23.06 -0.47
C ALA A 65 0.93 21.53 -0.30
N GLY A 66 1.07 21.03 0.93
CA GLY A 66 1.24 19.62 1.23
C GLY A 66 2.64 19.11 0.86
N PHE A 67 2.93 17.89 1.30
CA PHE A 67 4.26 17.30 1.22
C PHE A 67 4.60 16.76 -0.18
N LYS A 68 5.69 17.25 -0.77
CA LYS A 68 6.18 16.91 -2.12
C LYS A 68 7.52 16.17 -2.04
N PRO A 69 7.99 15.53 -3.12
CA PRO A 69 9.26 14.81 -3.14
C PRO A 69 10.45 15.63 -2.62
N GLU A 70 10.51 16.90 -3.00
CA GLU A 70 11.56 17.82 -2.57
C GLU A 70 11.64 18.00 -1.04
N ASP A 71 10.50 17.99 -0.34
CA ASP A 71 10.45 18.14 1.11
C ASP A 71 11.05 16.91 1.81
N TYR A 72 10.74 15.72 1.29
CA TYR A 72 11.28 14.47 1.81
C TYR A 72 12.77 14.30 1.47
N LEU A 73 13.17 14.60 0.23
CA LEU A 73 14.57 14.52 -0.21
C LEU A 73 15.49 15.48 0.58
N ALA A 74 14.96 16.60 1.06
CA ALA A 74 15.69 17.53 1.92
C ALA A 74 15.95 16.97 3.33
N VAL A 75 15.17 15.99 3.78
CA VAL A 75 15.13 15.53 5.19
C VAL A 75 15.71 14.14 5.37
N PHE A 76 15.60 13.28 4.35
CA PHE A 76 15.99 11.89 4.36
C PHE A 76 17.12 11.64 3.34
N PRO A 77 18.39 11.56 3.78
CA PRO A 77 19.52 11.38 2.88
C PRO A 77 19.50 10.02 2.15
N GLY A 78 18.86 9.01 2.73
CA GLY A 78 18.71 7.70 2.11
C GLY A 78 17.63 7.62 1.03
N LEU A 79 16.87 8.71 0.79
CA LEU A 79 15.93 8.78 -0.33
C LEU A 79 16.63 9.16 -1.63
N SER A 80 16.23 8.50 -2.71
CA SER A 80 16.63 8.85 -4.07
C SER A 80 15.44 9.42 -4.83
N SER A 81 15.67 10.34 -5.76
CA SER A 81 14.66 10.82 -6.70
C SER A 81 13.97 9.68 -7.46
N SER A 82 14.66 8.56 -7.68
CA SER A 82 14.08 7.37 -8.32
C SER A 82 12.97 6.70 -7.49
N ASP A 83 12.99 6.86 -6.16
CA ASP A 83 11.97 6.29 -5.27
C ASP A 83 10.60 6.95 -5.48
N PHE A 84 10.59 8.14 -6.07
CA PHE A 84 9.38 8.89 -6.39
C PHE A 84 8.84 8.60 -7.79
N ASN A 85 9.48 7.73 -8.58
CA ASN A 85 8.98 7.38 -9.89
C ASN A 85 7.64 6.64 -9.79
N GLY A 86 6.62 7.11 -10.52
CA GLY A 86 5.26 6.60 -10.47
C GLY A 86 4.46 7.00 -9.23
N VAL A 87 5.02 7.81 -8.33
CA VAL A 87 4.31 8.26 -7.12
C VAL A 87 3.20 9.23 -7.51
N ILE A 88 1.98 8.94 -7.05
CA ILE A 88 0.80 9.76 -7.34
C ILE A 88 0.76 10.96 -6.40
N GLY A 89 0.77 12.15 -6.99
CA GLY A 89 0.52 13.41 -6.30
C GLY A 89 -0.90 13.91 -6.56
N ASN A 90 -1.30 14.95 -5.82
CA ASN A 90 -2.56 15.63 -6.08
C ASN A 90 -2.55 16.22 -7.51
N SER A 91 -3.51 15.79 -8.33
CA SER A 91 -3.69 16.15 -9.74
C SER A 91 -2.56 15.75 -10.69
N GLY A 92 -1.75 14.74 -10.37
CA GLY A 92 -0.70 14.30 -11.28
C GLY A 92 0.08 13.08 -10.79
N THR A 93 1.13 12.73 -11.54
CA THR A 93 2.04 11.64 -11.16
C THR A 93 3.48 12.10 -11.36
N TYR A 94 4.36 11.74 -10.45
CA TYR A 94 5.79 11.96 -10.61
C TYR A 94 6.38 10.88 -11.51
N VAL A 95 7.19 11.29 -12.50
CA VAL A 95 7.80 10.41 -13.48
C VAL A 95 9.28 10.75 -13.59
N LEU A 96 10.13 9.73 -13.65
CA LEU A 96 11.55 9.90 -13.88
C LEU A 96 11.84 9.96 -15.38
N GLU A 97 12.20 11.14 -15.88
CA GLU A 97 12.52 11.38 -17.28
C GLU A 97 13.98 11.85 -17.39
N ASN A 98 14.80 11.13 -18.17
CA ASN A 98 16.22 11.45 -18.36
C ASN A 98 16.99 11.62 -17.03
N GLY A 99 16.67 10.82 -16.01
CA GLY A 99 17.29 10.88 -14.69
C GLY A 99 16.78 12.03 -13.80
N LYS A 100 15.81 12.82 -14.25
CA LYS A 100 15.20 13.90 -13.48
C LYS A 100 13.76 13.56 -13.11
N LEU A 101 13.38 13.84 -11.87
CA LEU A 101 11.99 13.70 -11.44
C LEU A 101 11.17 14.89 -11.98
N VAL A 102 10.14 14.59 -12.76
CA VAL A 102 9.22 15.56 -13.38
C VAL A 102 7.81 15.25 -12.89
N PHE A 103 7.03 16.30 -12.64
CA PHE A 103 5.63 16.12 -12.25
C PHE A 103 4.71 16.29 -13.46
N ASN A 104 4.03 15.20 -13.84
CA ASN A 104 3.10 15.19 -14.95
C ASN A 104 1.68 15.53 -14.47
N LEU A 105 1.20 16.72 -14.87
CA LEU A 105 -0.13 17.23 -14.55
C LEU A 105 -1.19 16.41 -15.31
N LYS A 106 -2.19 15.89 -14.60
CA LYS A 106 -3.40 15.38 -15.26
C LYS A 106 -4.15 16.56 -15.87
N GLU A 107 -4.51 16.49 -17.15
CA GLU A 107 -5.22 17.53 -17.90
C GLU A 107 -6.68 17.73 -17.42
N THR A 108 -6.87 18.09 -16.15
CA THR A 108 -8.19 18.37 -15.57
C THR A 108 -8.47 19.87 -15.47
N GLY A 109 -7.62 20.73 -16.04
CA GLY A 109 -7.79 22.19 -16.11
C GLY A 109 -7.69 22.95 -14.78
N LEU A 110 -7.90 22.28 -13.65
CA LEU A 110 -7.82 22.85 -12.30
C LEU A 110 -6.50 22.45 -11.65
N ARG A 111 -5.73 23.45 -11.20
CA ARG A 111 -4.54 23.27 -10.35
C ARG A 111 -4.91 23.66 -8.90
N PRO A 112 -5.15 22.69 -8.01
CA PRO A 112 -5.38 22.97 -6.59
C PRO A 112 -4.15 23.62 -5.96
N THR A 113 -4.32 24.32 -4.83
CA THR A 113 -3.19 24.85 -4.04
C THR A 113 -2.28 23.74 -3.52
N THR A 114 -2.82 22.54 -3.30
CA THR A 114 -2.08 21.35 -2.86
C THR A 114 -1.49 20.52 -4.00
N TYR A 115 -1.36 21.10 -5.20
CA TYR A 115 -0.85 20.43 -6.40
C TYR A 115 0.52 19.78 -6.16
N GLY A 116 0.64 18.50 -6.49
CA GLY A 116 1.86 17.71 -6.26
C GLY A 116 1.98 17.09 -4.87
N GLY A 117 1.17 17.51 -3.89
CA GLY A 117 1.18 16.90 -2.57
C GLY A 117 0.91 15.38 -2.64
N ILE A 118 1.75 14.59 -1.98
CA ILE A 118 1.68 13.13 -2.00
C ILE A 118 0.64 12.67 -0.98
N GLY A 119 -0.47 12.13 -1.49
CA GLY A 119 -1.49 11.50 -0.66
C GLY A 119 -1.14 10.07 -0.25
N ARG A 120 -2.05 9.44 0.48
CA ARG A 120 -1.91 8.05 0.95
C ARG A 120 -1.55 7.05 -0.16
N THR A 121 -2.21 7.13 -1.31
CA THR A 121 -1.93 6.24 -2.45
C THR A 121 -0.52 6.43 -2.99
N GLY A 122 -0.06 7.67 -3.13
CA GLY A 122 1.31 7.96 -3.54
C GLY A 122 2.32 7.47 -2.50
N MET A 123 1.99 7.58 -1.22
CA MET A 123 2.82 7.10 -0.13
C MET A 123 2.98 5.57 -0.14
N LYS A 124 1.93 4.83 -0.50
CA LYS A 124 2.02 3.38 -0.73
C LYS A 124 3.01 3.06 -1.85
N THR A 125 2.93 3.78 -2.97
CA THR A 125 3.88 3.60 -4.08
C THR A 125 5.31 3.92 -3.64
N LEU A 126 5.51 5.02 -2.90
CA LEU A 126 6.83 5.38 -2.38
C LEU A 126 7.40 4.30 -1.46
N LEU A 127 6.60 3.80 -0.51
CA LEU A 127 7.01 2.71 0.39
C LEU A 127 7.47 1.47 -0.39
N ASN A 128 6.68 1.07 -1.39
CA ASN A 128 7.00 -0.08 -2.23
C ASN A 128 8.29 0.14 -3.03
N ASN A 129 8.48 1.32 -3.62
CA ASN A 129 9.69 1.64 -4.39
C ASN A 129 10.94 1.59 -3.51
N ILE A 130 10.87 2.13 -2.29
CA ILE A 130 11.99 2.09 -1.33
C ILE A 130 12.28 0.64 -0.92
N ALA A 131 11.24 -0.12 -0.60
CA ALA A 131 11.37 -1.52 -0.20
C ALA A 131 12.01 -2.35 -1.32
N GLU A 132 11.57 -2.18 -2.57
CA GLU A 132 12.12 -2.85 -3.74
C GLU A 132 13.59 -2.48 -3.97
N ARG A 133 13.91 -1.18 -4.01
CA ARG A 133 15.30 -0.70 -4.18
C ARG A 133 16.23 -1.25 -3.11
N SER A 134 15.74 -1.32 -1.87
CA SER A 134 16.51 -1.73 -0.70
C SER A 134 16.47 -3.23 -0.45
N LYS A 135 15.75 -3.99 -1.30
CA LYS A 135 15.54 -5.44 -1.17
C LYS A 135 14.93 -5.85 0.17
N ILE A 136 14.03 -5.02 0.70
CA ILE A 136 13.26 -5.29 1.92
C ILE A 136 11.94 -5.95 1.51
N ASP A 137 11.74 -7.20 1.90
CA ASP A 137 10.50 -7.92 1.66
C ASP A 137 9.48 -7.66 2.78
N LEU A 138 8.58 -6.70 2.56
CA LEU A 138 7.50 -6.33 3.49
C LEU A 138 6.42 -7.41 3.62
N THR A 139 6.44 -8.48 2.82
CA THR A 139 5.46 -9.59 2.88
C THR A 139 5.94 -10.76 3.74
N ALA A 140 7.24 -10.81 4.05
CA ALA A 140 7.85 -11.86 4.84
C ALA A 140 8.40 -11.31 6.17
N ASN A 141 9.65 -10.85 6.16
CA ASN A 141 10.39 -10.50 7.38
C ASN A 141 10.78 -9.02 7.47
N GLY A 142 10.62 -8.28 6.37
CA GLY A 142 10.95 -6.85 6.33
C GLY A 142 9.95 -6.04 7.14
N THR A 143 10.46 -5.07 7.89
CA THR A 143 9.62 -4.21 8.73
C THR A 143 9.69 -2.76 8.27
N LEU A 144 8.71 -1.96 8.70
CA LEU A 144 8.76 -0.50 8.52
C LEU A 144 10.01 0.11 9.19
N THR A 145 10.48 -0.47 10.29
CA THR A 145 11.73 -0.03 10.94
C THR A 145 12.95 -0.22 10.04
N ASP A 146 13.00 -1.31 9.26
CA ASP A 146 14.08 -1.54 8.31
C ASP A 146 14.07 -0.51 7.19
N VAL A 147 12.87 -0.18 6.68
CA VAL A 147 12.68 0.90 5.71
C VAL A 147 13.17 2.24 6.29
N MET A 148 12.70 2.63 7.48
CA MET A 148 13.09 3.88 8.11
C MET A 148 14.60 3.97 8.42
N ARG A 149 15.25 2.84 8.70
CA ARG A 149 16.71 2.77 8.87
C ARG A 149 17.44 3.12 7.57
N VAL A 150 16.99 2.60 6.43
CA VAL A 150 17.56 2.94 5.12
C VAL A 150 17.44 4.44 4.85
N LEU A 151 16.32 5.06 5.21
CA LEU A 151 16.09 6.47 4.92
C LEU A 151 16.93 7.45 5.74
N THR A 152 17.40 7.02 6.92
CA THR A 152 18.11 7.86 7.89
C THR A 152 19.61 7.62 7.92
N THR A 153 20.12 6.63 7.18
CA THR A 153 21.55 6.32 7.09
C THR A 153 22.11 6.85 5.76
N GLU A 154 23.29 7.49 5.81
CA GLU A 154 24.05 7.93 4.61
C GLU A 154 24.78 6.76 3.91
#